data_AF-A0A956LN17-F1
#
_entry.id   AF-A0A956LN17-F1
#
_cell.length_a   1.000
_cell.length_b   1.000
_cell.length_c   1.000
_cell.angle_alpha   90.00
_cell.angle_beta   90.00
_cell.angle_gamma   90.00
#
_symmetry.space_group_name_H-M   'P 1'
#
loop_
_entity.id
_entity.type
_entity.pdbx_description
1 polymer ?
#
loop_
_entity_poly.entity_id
_entity_poly.type
_entity_poly.pdbx_seq_one_letter_code
_entity_poly.pdbx_strand_id
1 'polypeptide(L)'
;APAPAPVQPDPSVMLEDIAWRLLRHEPERATSLGVDKDAHAELRAALEDRSQAGQDAYAATLREDLAAVRAVDTRALDPATRTSLEVIESAYATALEGFALPYGDVAVGSWRNAPYVIIQNVGAYLDAPRFLDAEHPVRDAQDAEAYLSRLEGLARQLDGELERAKAATDRGVVPPAFLLERALPQLERSITDAQSGGPLVASLVDRTKEIPGDWRARAEAIVTGAVAPALARQHAELQRQRAAATDDPGMWARPDGDAWYAWALRASTTTPRSAEEVHAQGLAELEELHARMDPILREIGYTRGSVGARMTALGDDPRYKFAEGDPGRAQIMAFIGERIAWIREQTPRAFSTLVDAKLEVRRLPPAEEPGAPGAYGGAGSIDGTIPGKMWINLRTTDLHRRYDLPSLVHHETIPGHIWEGEYSNRLPLIRSTLAFNVFSEGWALYAEQLADELGAYDDHPVWRLGYLQSLAFRACRMVVDTGLHAKRWGREQAIEFFVARNGSKREEVEGEVDRYCAWPGQACGYKVGHSEIARLRAKASAELGAAYDLRAFNDAVVRGGNAPLDVLAKTIDRYVASARAR
;
A
#
# COMPACT_ATOMS: atom_id res chain seq x y z
N ALA A 1 -33.05 -4.15 -44.57
CA ALA A 1 -32.56 -4.79 -43.34
C ALA A 1 -31.93 -3.72 -42.47
N PRO A 2 -32.14 -3.70 -41.14
CA PRO A 2 -31.32 -2.87 -40.28
C PRO A 2 -29.86 -3.29 -40.45
N ALA A 3 -28.93 -2.32 -40.42
CA ALA A 3 -27.51 -2.61 -40.46
C ALA A 3 -27.16 -3.60 -39.33
N PRO A 4 -26.28 -4.59 -39.55
CA PRO A 4 -25.82 -5.44 -38.46
C PRO A 4 -25.28 -4.54 -37.36
N ALA A 5 -25.74 -4.76 -36.13
CA ALA A 5 -25.18 -4.07 -34.98
C ALA A 5 -23.65 -4.27 -35.01
N PRO A 6 -22.85 -3.22 -34.77
CA PRO A 6 -21.40 -3.37 -34.73
C PRO A 6 -21.08 -4.48 -33.73
N VAL A 7 -20.30 -5.46 -34.19
CA VAL A 7 -19.84 -6.57 -33.34
C VAL A 7 -19.03 -5.92 -32.22
N GLN A 8 -19.57 -5.92 -30.99
CA GLN A 8 -18.83 -5.44 -29.84
C GLN A 8 -17.60 -6.35 -29.66
N PRO A 9 -16.42 -5.78 -29.37
CA PRO A 9 -15.24 -6.58 -29.07
C PRO A 9 -15.55 -7.52 -27.90
N ASP A 10 -15.01 -8.74 -27.95
CA ASP A 10 -15.11 -9.69 -26.85
C ASP A 10 -14.58 -9.02 -25.57
N PRO A 11 -15.41 -8.87 -24.52
CA PRO A 11 -14.99 -8.19 -23.29
C PRO A 11 -13.75 -8.82 -22.66
N SER A 12 -13.52 -10.13 -22.82
CA SER A 12 -12.32 -10.79 -22.30
C SER A 12 -11.04 -10.32 -23.01
N VAL A 13 -11.09 -10.19 -24.34
CA VAL A 13 -9.99 -9.64 -25.14
C VAL A 13 -9.75 -8.17 -24.78
N MET A 14 -10.82 -7.39 -24.59
CA MET A 14 -10.70 -5.99 -24.18
C MET A 14 -10.02 -5.82 -22.82
N LEU A 15 -10.37 -6.65 -21.83
CA LEU A 15 -9.75 -6.61 -20.50
C LEU A 15 -8.24 -6.94 -20.56
N GLU A 16 -7.85 -7.90 -21.40
CA GLU A 16 -6.46 -8.27 -21.62
C GLU A 16 -5.68 -7.14 -22.33
N ASP A 17 -6.26 -6.55 -23.38
CA ASP A 17 -5.65 -5.43 -24.11
C ASP A 17 -5.40 -4.23 -23.19
N ILE A 18 -6.39 -3.85 -22.37
CA ILE A 18 -6.27 -2.77 -21.38
C ILE A 18 -5.15 -3.11 -20.38
N ALA A 19 -5.06 -4.36 -19.93
CA ALA A 19 -3.99 -4.80 -19.01
C ALA A 19 -2.60 -4.54 -19.60
N TRP A 20 -2.37 -4.95 -20.86
CA TRP A 20 -1.07 -4.75 -21.50
C TRP A 20 -0.78 -3.31 -21.88
N ARG A 21 -1.81 -2.52 -22.20
CA ARG A 21 -1.65 -1.07 -22.38
C ARG A 21 -1.21 -0.39 -21.09
N LEU A 22 -1.79 -0.78 -19.95
CA LEU A 22 -1.38 -0.32 -18.62
C LEU A 22 0.06 -0.74 -18.29
N LEU A 23 0.38 -2.03 -18.41
CA LEU A 23 1.68 -2.58 -18.03
C LEU A 23 2.86 -2.08 -18.89
N ARG A 24 2.60 -1.53 -20.09
CA ARG A 24 3.64 -0.83 -20.87
C ARG A 24 4.08 0.50 -20.24
N HIS A 25 3.22 1.13 -19.43
CA HIS A 25 3.59 2.28 -18.61
C HIS A 25 4.19 1.86 -17.27
N GLU A 26 3.91 0.63 -16.81
CA GLU A 26 4.42 0.07 -15.55
C GLU A 26 5.23 -1.23 -15.76
N PRO A 27 6.36 -1.21 -16.49
CA PRO A 27 7.14 -2.42 -16.78
C PRO A 27 7.69 -3.10 -15.52
N GLU A 28 7.98 -2.32 -14.46
CA GLU A 28 8.36 -2.87 -13.16
C GLU A 28 7.24 -3.75 -12.59
N ARG A 29 5.98 -3.30 -12.67
CA ARG A 29 4.81 -4.07 -12.24
C ARG A 29 4.66 -5.37 -13.04
N ALA A 30 4.93 -5.34 -14.34
CA ALA A 30 4.90 -6.55 -15.17
C ALA A 30 5.92 -7.61 -14.67
N THR A 31 7.11 -7.18 -14.27
CA THR A 31 8.11 -8.06 -13.62
C THR A 31 7.62 -8.55 -12.26
N SER A 32 7.10 -7.68 -11.39
CA SER A 32 6.60 -8.06 -10.05
C SER A 32 5.51 -9.14 -10.13
N LEU A 33 4.66 -9.07 -11.15
CA LEU A 33 3.60 -10.05 -11.40
C LEU A 33 4.10 -11.34 -12.05
N GLY A 34 5.32 -11.37 -12.59
CA GLY A 34 5.90 -12.50 -13.31
C GLY A 34 5.33 -12.70 -14.72
N VAL A 35 4.83 -11.63 -15.35
CA VAL A 35 4.14 -11.68 -16.64
C VAL A 35 4.97 -11.12 -17.81
N ASP A 36 6.13 -10.52 -17.54
CA ASP A 36 7.10 -10.00 -18.51
C ASP A 36 7.86 -11.10 -19.28
N LYS A 37 7.15 -12.04 -19.90
CA LYS A 37 7.68 -13.21 -20.61
C LYS A 37 7.11 -13.32 -22.02
N ASP A 38 7.69 -14.21 -22.81
CA ASP A 38 7.24 -14.52 -24.18
C ASP A 38 7.08 -13.24 -25.03
N ALA A 39 5.85 -12.93 -25.45
CA ALA A 39 5.52 -11.75 -26.28
C ALA A 39 5.67 -10.40 -25.55
N HIS A 40 5.94 -10.41 -24.24
CA HIS A 40 6.10 -9.24 -23.38
C HIS A 40 7.46 -9.22 -22.66
N ALA A 41 8.41 -10.05 -23.11
CA ALA A 41 9.75 -10.15 -22.52
C ALA A 41 10.54 -8.84 -22.57
N GLU A 42 10.21 -7.93 -23.49
CA GLU A 42 10.82 -6.61 -23.60
C GLU A 42 10.59 -5.74 -22.36
N LEU A 43 9.49 -5.95 -21.63
CA LEU A 43 9.17 -5.17 -20.42
C LEU A 43 10.19 -5.41 -19.30
N ARG A 44 10.87 -6.57 -19.30
CA ARG A 44 11.91 -6.90 -18.29
C ARG A 44 13.09 -5.94 -18.32
N ALA A 45 13.37 -5.34 -19.48
CA ALA A 45 14.48 -4.40 -19.67
C ALA A 45 14.05 -2.92 -19.56
N ALA A 46 12.76 -2.64 -19.37
CA ALA A 46 12.20 -1.28 -19.32
C ALA A 46 11.95 -0.80 -17.88
N LEU A 47 11.89 0.53 -17.72
CA LEU A 47 11.44 1.24 -16.52
C LEU A 47 10.33 2.22 -16.91
N GLU A 48 9.45 2.54 -15.97
CA GLU A 48 8.44 3.59 -16.11
C GLU A 48 9.09 4.93 -16.52
N ASP A 49 8.49 5.62 -17.49
CA ASP A 49 8.84 7.00 -17.81
C ASP A 49 8.16 7.97 -16.82
N ARG A 50 8.93 8.37 -15.80
CA ARG A 50 8.46 9.30 -14.76
C ARG A 50 8.58 10.78 -15.13
N SER A 51 9.01 11.10 -16.35
CA SER A 51 9.01 12.47 -16.87
C SER A 51 7.59 12.99 -17.11
N GLN A 52 7.43 14.30 -17.35
CA GLN A 52 6.12 14.85 -17.67
C GLN A 52 5.54 14.23 -18.95
N ALA A 53 6.38 13.98 -19.96
CA ALA A 53 5.95 13.34 -21.21
C ALA A 53 5.43 11.91 -20.99
N GLY A 54 6.09 11.15 -20.11
CA GLY A 54 5.64 9.82 -19.72
C GLY A 54 4.29 9.85 -19.01
N GLN A 55 4.11 10.76 -18.05
CA GLN A 55 2.83 10.94 -17.35
C GLN A 55 1.69 11.39 -18.30
N ASP A 56 2.00 12.25 -19.27
CA ASP A 56 1.02 12.68 -20.29
C ASP A 56 0.61 11.50 -21.20
N ALA A 57 1.56 10.66 -21.61
CA ALA A 57 1.30 9.46 -22.41
C ALA A 57 0.49 8.40 -21.62
N TYR A 58 0.76 8.29 -20.32
CA TYR A 58 0.01 7.44 -19.41
C TYR A 58 -1.45 7.91 -19.34
N ALA A 59 -1.67 9.19 -19.03
CA ALA A 59 -3.00 9.79 -19.00
C ALA A 59 -3.76 9.69 -20.33
N ALA A 60 -3.06 9.81 -21.48
CA ALA A 60 -3.66 9.59 -22.80
C ALA A 60 -4.18 8.17 -22.97
N THR A 61 -3.38 7.18 -22.57
CA THR A 61 -3.76 5.75 -22.63
C THR A 61 -4.99 5.48 -21.77
N LEU A 62 -5.00 5.96 -20.52
CA LEU A 62 -6.16 5.79 -19.62
C LEU A 62 -7.44 6.41 -20.17
N ARG A 63 -7.33 7.57 -20.85
CA ARG A 63 -8.47 8.26 -21.46
C ARG A 63 -9.09 7.46 -22.60
N GLU A 64 -8.25 6.86 -23.44
CA GLU A 64 -8.70 6.00 -24.54
C GLU A 64 -9.36 4.73 -24.02
N ASP A 65 -8.73 4.06 -23.04
CA ASP A 65 -9.28 2.83 -22.45
C ASP A 65 -10.58 3.10 -21.69
N LEU A 66 -10.68 4.21 -20.93
CA LEU A 66 -11.91 4.61 -20.26
C LEU A 66 -13.05 4.89 -21.26
N ALA A 67 -12.75 5.52 -22.40
CA ALA A 67 -13.73 5.75 -23.45
C ALA A 67 -14.22 4.42 -24.06
N ALA A 68 -13.33 3.45 -24.27
CA ALA A 68 -13.67 2.12 -24.73
C ALA A 68 -14.56 1.37 -23.72
N VAL A 69 -14.19 1.38 -22.44
CA VAL A 69 -14.98 0.77 -21.35
C VAL A 69 -16.40 1.32 -21.29
N ARG A 70 -16.56 2.64 -21.37
CA ARG A 70 -17.88 3.31 -21.33
C ARG A 70 -18.76 3.03 -22.55
N ALA A 71 -18.19 2.56 -23.65
CA ALA A 71 -18.93 2.22 -24.86
C ALA A 71 -19.53 0.78 -24.84
N VAL A 72 -19.14 -0.04 -23.87
CA VAL A 72 -19.62 -1.43 -23.75
C VAL A 72 -21.04 -1.48 -23.18
N ASP A 73 -21.95 -2.25 -23.79
CA ASP A 73 -23.27 -2.51 -23.22
C ASP A 73 -23.19 -3.60 -22.14
N THR A 74 -23.25 -3.19 -20.87
CA THR A 74 -23.04 -4.11 -19.74
C THR A 74 -24.26 -4.96 -19.37
N ARG A 75 -25.43 -4.73 -19.99
CA ARG A 75 -26.71 -5.35 -19.57
C ARG A 75 -26.73 -6.85 -19.74
N ALA A 76 -26.13 -7.35 -20.82
CA ALA A 76 -26.08 -8.78 -21.14
C ALA A 76 -24.82 -9.49 -20.61
N LEU A 77 -23.88 -8.75 -20.00
CA LEU A 77 -22.64 -9.33 -19.48
C LEU A 77 -22.88 -10.13 -18.20
N ASP A 78 -22.05 -11.15 -18.00
CA ASP A 78 -21.98 -11.87 -16.74
C ASP A 78 -21.50 -10.95 -15.60
N PRO A 79 -21.82 -11.28 -14.33
CA PRO A 79 -21.46 -10.44 -13.19
C PRO A 79 -19.96 -10.18 -13.03
N ALA A 80 -19.09 -11.13 -13.38
CA ALA A 80 -17.66 -10.99 -13.19
C ALA A 80 -17.07 -10.00 -14.21
N THR A 81 -17.42 -10.16 -15.49
CA THR A 81 -17.02 -9.21 -16.54
C THR A 81 -17.56 -7.81 -16.25
N ARG A 82 -18.83 -7.69 -15.84
CA ARG A 82 -19.41 -6.40 -15.47
C ARG A 82 -18.63 -5.74 -14.32
N THR A 83 -18.30 -6.49 -13.27
CA THR A 83 -17.50 -5.99 -12.15
C THR A 83 -16.15 -5.48 -12.64
N SER A 84 -15.51 -6.20 -13.56
CA SER A 84 -14.20 -5.78 -14.08
C SER A 84 -14.26 -4.44 -14.81
N LEU A 85 -15.28 -4.21 -15.64
CA LEU A 85 -15.49 -2.94 -16.32
C LEU A 85 -15.83 -1.81 -15.33
N GLU A 86 -16.67 -2.08 -14.32
CA GLU A 86 -16.99 -1.12 -13.26
C GLU A 86 -15.73 -0.68 -12.50
N VAL A 87 -14.79 -1.60 -12.23
CA VAL A 87 -13.53 -1.26 -11.56
C VAL A 87 -12.62 -0.43 -12.44
N ILE A 88 -12.42 -0.80 -13.71
CA ILE A 88 -11.59 -0.01 -14.64
C ILE A 88 -12.16 1.40 -14.79
N GLU A 89 -13.48 1.52 -14.96
CA GLU A 89 -14.14 2.82 -15.07
C GLU A 89 -13.85 3.71 -13.86
N SER A 90 -14.07 3.19 -12.65
CA SER A 90 -13.86 3.96 -11.42
C SER A 90 -12.38 4.32 -11.21
N ALA A 91 -11.47 3.37 -11.46
CA ALA A 91 -10.03 3.58 -11.36
C ALA A 91 -9.52 4.66 -12.32
N TYR A 92 -9.84 4.52 -13.61
CA TYR A 92 -9.32 5.41 -14.65
C TYR A 92 -9.97 6.79 -14.59
N ALA A 93 -11.26 6.89 -14.26
CA ALA A 93 -11.91 8.18 -14.06
C ALA A 93 -11.25 8.96 -12.91
N THR A 94 -11.03 8.29 -11.77
CA THR A 94 -10.40 8.90 -10.59
C THR A 94 -8.95 9.28 -10.85
N ALA A 95 -8.18 8.44 -11.55
CA ALA A 95 -6.80 8.74 -11.93
C ALA A 95 -6.73 9.93 -12.90
N LEU A 96 -7.61 10.01 -13.89
CA LEU A 96 -7.63 11.13 -14.85
C LEU A 96 -7.98 12.47 -14.20
N GLU A 97 -8.79 12.49 -13.13
CA GLU A 97 -8.95 13.69 -12.29
C GLU A 97 -7.62 14.10 -11.64
N GLY A 98 -6.83 13.12 -11.20
CA GLY A 98 -5.50 13.31 -10.64
C GLY A 98 -4.48 13.81 -11.64
N PHE A 99 -4.43 13.23 -12.84
CA PHE A 99 -3.52 13.67 -13.91
C PHE A 99 -3.86 15.08 -14.41
N ALA A 100 -5.08 15.56 -14.18
CA ALA A 100 -5.44 16.94 -14.46
C ALA A 100 -4.95 17.91 -13.35
N LEU A 101 -4.52 17.40 -12.19
CA LEU A 101 -3.90 18.21 -11.16
C LEU A 101 -2.49 18.65 -11.59
N PRO A 102 -2.05 19.82 -11.11
CA PRO A 102 -0.88 20.47 -11.67
C PRO A 102 0.50 19.89 -11.31
N TYR A 103 0.56 18.97 -10.36
CA TYR A 103 1.80 18.44 -9.79
C TYR A 103 1.54 17.14 -9.01
N GLY A 104 2.63 16.44 -8.71
CA GLY A 104 2.61 15.21 -7.92
C GLY A 104 2.40 13.96 -8.76
N ASP A 105 2.46 12.81 -8.10
CA ASP A 105 2.21 11.49 -8.66
C ASP A 105 0.77 11.03 -8.42
N VAL A 106 0.25 10.31 -9.41
CA VAL A 106 -1.09 9.76 -9.43
C VAL A 106 -0.99 8.23 -9.41
N ALA A 107 -1.59 7.62 -8.41
CA ALA A 107 -1.68 6.17 -8.33
C ALA A 107 -2.73 5.64 -9.33
N VAL A 108 -2.30 4.74 -10.20
CA VAL A 108 -3.19 3.96 -11.07
C VAL A 108 -3.04 2.51 -10.68
N GLY A 109 -3.98 1.98 -9.90
CA GLY A 109 -3.82 0.62 -9.36
C GLY A 109 -2.69 0.50 -8.32
N SER A 110 -2.39 1.59 -7.62
CA SER A 110 -1.40 1.65 -6.53
C SER A 110 -1.97 2.42 -5.33
N TRP A 111 -1.19 2.59 -4.28
CA TRP A 111 -1.66 3.09 -2.99
C TRP A 111 -1.22 4.53 -2.69
N ARG A 112 -0.29 5.08 -3.47
CA ARG A 112 0.46 6.30 -3.15
C ARG A 112 0.18 7.42 -4.16
N ASN A 113 -0.69 8.36 -3.78
CA ASN A 113 -0.74 9.68 -4.40
C ASN A 113 0.17 10.61 -3.60
N ALA A 114 1.08 11.33 -4.27
CA ALA A 114 2.09 12.14 -3.58
C ALA A 114 2.25 13.51 -4.24
N PRO A 115 2.15 14.63 -3.52
CA PRO A 115 2.35 15.96 -4.10
C PRO A 115 3.84 16.26 -4.35
N TYR A 116 4.73 15.51 -3.70
CA TYR A 116 6.18 15.65 -3.78
C TYR A 116 6.77 14.39 -4.40
N VAL A 117 7.26 14.50 -5.64
CA VAL A 117 7.76 13.35 -6.43
C VAL A 117 9.14 12.85 -5.99
N ILE A 118 9.86 13.65 -5.19
CA ILE A 118 11.13 13.27 -4.55
C ILE A 118 11.06 13.68 -3.08
N ILE A 119 10.95 12.70 -2.17
CA ILE A 119 10.95 12.93 -0.72
C ILE A 119 11.32 11.64 0.04
N GLN A 120 11.33 11.63 1.39
CA GLN A 120 11.91 10.56 2.20
C GLN A 120 11.32 9.15 2.03
N ASN A 121 10.20 9.04 1.31
CA ASN A 121 9.47 7.80 1.00
C ASN A 121 8.84 7.81 -0.41
N VAL A 122 9.27 8.72 -1.28
CA VAL A 122 8.79 8.85 -2.68
C VAL A 122 9.98 9.11 -3.61
N GLY A 123 9.96 8.48 -4.78
CA GLY A 123 10.90 8.74 -5.86
C GLY A 123 11.71 7.51 -6.28
N ALA A 124 12.22 7.55 -7.51
CA ALA A 124 12.95 6.45 -8.13
C ALA A 124 14.25 6.12 -7.38
N TYR A 125 14.82 7.09 -6.66
CA TYR A 125 16.02 6.88 -5.84
C TYR A 125 15.81 5.85 -4.71
N LEU A 126 14.54 5.64 -4.29
CA LEU A 126 14.14 4.60 -3.32
C LEU A 126 13.54 3.39 -4.01
N ASP A 127 12.62 3.63 -4.95
CA ASP A 127 11.81 2.57 -5.55
C ASP A 127 12.66 1.63 -6.40
N ALA A 128 13.55 2.16 -7.24
CA ALA A 128 14.31 1.35 -8.20
C ALA A 128 15.35 0.42 -7.54
N PRO A 129 16.19 0.87 -6.57
CA PRO A 129 17.11 -0.05 -5.89
C PRO A 129 16.40 -1.20 -5.18
N ARG A 130 15.29 -0.90 -4.49
CA ARG A 130 14.48 -1.92 -3.80
C ARG A 130 13.91 -2.93 -4.78
N PHE A 131 13.31 -2.46 -5.87
CA PHE A 131 12.74 -3.32 -6.90
C PHE A 131 13.79 -4.20 -7.59
N LEU A 132 14.92 -3.60 -7.99
CA LEU A 132 16.01 -4.32 -8.65
C LEU A 132 16.60 -5.40 -7.76
N ASP A 133 16.70 -5.17 -6.45
CA ASP A 133 17.19 -6.18 -5.51
C ASP A 133 16.18 -7.29 -5.22
N ALA A 134 14.94 -6.91 -4.89
CA ALA A 134 13.97 -7.84 -4.33
C ALA A 134 13.12 -8.59 -5.37
N GLU A 135 12.92 -8.00 -6.57
CA GLU A 135 11.89 -8.45 -7.51
C GLU A 135 12.42 -8.74 -8.92
N HIS A 136 13.42 -7.99 -9.41
CA HIS A 136 14.00 -8.30 -10.72
C HIS A 136 14.72 -9.66 -10.70
N PRO A 137 14.34 -10.64 -11.55
CA PRO A 137 14.99 -11.93 -11.59
C PRO A 137 16.37 -11.82 -12.24
N VAL A 138 17.34 -12.61 -11.76
CA VAL A 138 18.68 -12.74 -12.36
C VAL A 138 18.99 -14.23 -12.47
N ARG A 139 18.36 -14.92 -13.43
CA ARG A 139 18.48 -16.39 -13.58
C ARG A 139 19.50 -16.79 -14.63
N ASP A 140 19.68 -15.94 -15.64
CA ASP A 140 20.55 -16.18 -16.79
C ASP A 140 21.15 -14.86 -17.32
N ALA A 141 21.92 -14.95 -18.40
CA ALA A 141 22.55 -13.79 -19.00
C ALA A 141 21.54 -12.77 -19.57
N GLN A 142 20.37 -13.21 -20.05
CA GLN A 142 19.36 -12.30 -20.59
C GLN A 142 18.73 -11.46 -19.49
N ASP A 143 18.41 -12.08 -18.36
CA ASP A 143 17.95 -11.37 -17.16
C ASP A 143 19.02 -10.37 -16.67
N ALA A 144 20.31 -10.76 -16.65
CA ALA A 144 21.40 -9.85 -16.27
C ALA A 144 21.57 -8.65 -17.23
N GLU A 145 21.38 -8.83 -18.54
CA GLU A 145 21.36 -7.73 -19.51
C GLU A 145 20.15 -6.79 -19.30
N ALA A 146 19.00 -7.35 -18.95
CA ALA A 146 17.80 -6.57 -18.64
C ALA A 146 18.00 -5.73 -17.36
N TYR A 147 18.71 -6.26 -16.36
CA TYR A 147 19.13 -5.50 -15.17
C TYR A 147 19.97 -4.28 -15.56
N LEU A 148 21.01 -4.47 -16.40
CA LEU A 148 21.85 -3.38 -16.89
C LEU A 148 21.05 -2.33 -17.66
N SER A 149 20.10 -2.77 -18.50
CA SER A 149 19.20 -1.87 -19.25
C SER A 149 18.36 -0.99 -18.31
N ARG A 150 17.89 -1.55 -17.19
CA ARG A 150 17.19 -0.77 -16.16
C ARG A 150 18.12 0.20 -15.43
N LEU A 151 19.36 -0.19 -15.13
CA LEU A 151 20.35 0.76 -14.58
C LEU A 151 20.60 1.94 -15.52
N GLU A 152 20.68 1.71 -16.83
CA GLU A 152 20.81 2.77 -17.83
C GLU A 152 19.56 3.66 -17.90
N GLY A 153 18.37 3.07 -17.72
CA GLY A 153 17.10 3.78 -17.64
C GLY A 153 16.95 4.64 -16.37
N LEU A 154 17.54 4.22 -15.25
CA LEU A 154 17.36 4.87 -13.95
C LEU A 154 17.79 6.34 -13.95
N ALA A 155 18.91 6.67 -14.61
CA ALA A 155 19.35 8.06 -14.71
C ALA A 155 18.31 8.96 -15.41
N ARG A 156 17.65 8.45 -16.47
CA ARG A 156 16.58 9.18 -17.18
C ARG A 156 15.34 9.34 -16.30
N GLN A 157 14.98 8.29 -15.56
CA GLN A 157 13.84 8.33 -14.63
C GLN A 157 14.07 9.38 -13.53
N LEU A 158 15.27 9.41 -12.93
CA LEU A 158 15.66 10.41 -11.93
C LEU A 158 15.63 11.85 -12.48
N ASP A 159 16.09 12.06 -13.72
CA ASP A 159 16.03 13.38 -14.36
C ASP A 159 14.60 13.80 -14.72
N GLY A 160 13.73 12.86 -15.11
CA GLY A 160 12.32 13.12 -15.35
C GLY A 160 11.58 13.56 -14.08
N GLU A 161 11.85 12.89 -12.94
CA GLU A 161 11.35 13.31 -11.63
C GLU A 161 11.90 14.69 -11.24
N LEU A 162 13.18 14.96 -11.51
CA LEU A 162 13.81 16.25 -11.24
C LEU A 162 13.15 17.39 -12.02
N GLU A 163 12.82 17.18 -13.30
CA GLU A 163 12.11 18.17 -14.12
C GLU A 163 10.74 18.51 -13.51
N ARG A 164 9.96 17.49 -13.15
CA ARG A 164 8.66 17.66 -12.51
C ARG A 164 8.77 18.32 -11.13
N ALA A 165 9.76 17.93 -10.32
CA ALA A 165 10.03 18.54 -9.02
C ALA A 165 10.37 20.04 -9.15
N LYS A 166 11.20 20.41 -10.13
CA LYS A 166 11.51 21.82 -10.43
C LYS A 166 10.27 22.60 -10.84
N ALA A 167 9.48 22.06 -11.77
CA ALA A 167 8.25 22.71 -12.22
C ALA A 167 7.25 22.91 -11.07
N ALA A 168 7.15 21.95 -10.14
CA ALA A 168 6.34 22.07 -8.93
C ALA A 168 6.90 23.14 -7.98
N THR A 169 8.22 23.15 -7.72
CA THR A 169 8.92 24.16 -6.91
C THR A 169 8.67 25.58 -7.45
N ASP A 170 8.82 25.79 -8.76
CA ASP A 170 8.66 27.10 -9.41
C ASP A 170 7.22 27.63 -9.32
N ARG A 171 6.26 26.75 -9.06
CA ARG A 171 4.85 27.09 -8.79
C ARG A 171 4.54 27.31 -7.32
N GLY A 172 5.50 27.12 -6.41
CA GLY A 172 5.33 27.27 -4.97
C GLY A 172 4.97 25.97 -4.24
N VAL A 173 5.10 24.80 -4.88
CA VAL A 173 4.92 23.50 -4.23
C VAL A 173 6.26 23.06 -3.65
N VAL A 174 6.53 23.44 -2.41
CA VAL A 174 7.75 23.08 -1.70
C VAL A 174 7.42 22.10 -0.57
N PRO A 175 8.11 20.95 -0.44
CA PRO A 175 7.89 20.04 0.67
C PRO A 175 8.17 20.72 2.03
N PRO A 176 7.47 20.33 3.12
CA PRO A 176 7.78 20.83 4.46
C PRO A 176 9.25 20.58 4.85
N ALA A 177 9.84 21.50 5.62
CA ALA A 177 11.25 21.45 5.98
C ALA A 177 11.65 20.14 6.68
N PHE A 178 10.80 19.65 7.60
CA PHE A 178 11.02 18.39 8.32
C PHE A 178 11.02 17.14 7.41
N LEU A 179 10.34 17.17 6.26
CA LEU A 179 10.43 16.08 5.27
C LEU A 179 11.75 16.13 4.51
N LEU A 180 12.17 17.34 4.10
CA LEU A 180 13.44 17.56 3.41
C LEU A 180 14.64 17.19 4.29
N GLU A 181 14.58 17.47 5.59
CA GLU A 181 15.61 17.09 6.57
C GLU A 181 15.78 15.58 6.71
N ARG A 182 14.75 14.79 6.39
CA ARG A 182 14.86 13.32 6.31
C ARG A 182 15.37 12.86 4.94
N ALA A 183 14.89 13.48 3.86
CA ALA A 183 15.24 13.09 2.49
C ALA A 183 16.70 13.41 2.13
N LEU A 184 17.23 14.56 2.55
CA LEU A 184 18.57 15.01 2.21
C LEU A 184 19.67 14.00 2.64
N PRO A 185 19.74 13.55 3.92
CA PRO A 185 20.74 12.55 4.32
C PRO A 185 20.53 11.18 3.66
N GLN A 186 19.29 10.80 3.31
CA GLN A 186 19.05 9.56 2.57
C GLN A 186 19.66 9.64 1.17
N LEU A 187 19.41 10.73 0.46
CA LEU A 187 19.89 10.93 -0.89
C LEU A 187 21.42 11.10 -0.93
N GLU A 188 22.03 11.74 0.08
CA GLU A 188 23.49 11.80 0.26
C GLU A 188 24.11 10.39 0.42
N ARG A 189 23.47 9.50 1.18
CA ARG A 189 23.89 8.09 1.26
C ARG A 189 23.75 7.39 -0.09
N SER A 190 22.62 7.55 -0.78
CA SER A 190 22.41 6.98 -2.12
C SER A 190 23.48 7.46 -3.13
N ILE A 191 23.90 8.73 -3.05
CA ILE A 191 25.00 9.27 -3.87
C ILE A 191 26.32 8.58 -3.53
N THR A 192 26.66 8.47 -2.25
CA THR A 192 27.90 7.84 -1.78
C THR A 192 27.97 6.37 -2.20
N ASP A 193 26.87 5.64 -2.03
CA ASP A 193 26.74 4.26 -2.46
C ASP A 193 26.93 4.15 -3.98
N ALA A 194 26.21 4.97 -4.77
CA ALA A 194 26.31 4.94 -6.22
C ALA A 194 27.72 5.30 -6.74
N GLN A 195 28.44 6.23 -6.08
CA GLN A 195 29.82 6.59 -6.43
C GLN A 195 30.82 5.43 -6.24
N SER A 196 30.48 4.45 -5.41
CA SER A 196 31.26 3.22 -5.21
C SER A 196 30.61 1.98 -5.83
N GLY A 197 29.59 2.17 -6.67
CA GLY A 197 28.72 1.11 -7.21
C GLY A 197 27.62 0.68 -6.22
N GLY A 198 27.99 0.45 -4.96
CA GLY A 198 27.05 0.26 -3.86
C GLY A 198 26.11 -0.95 -4.02
N PRO A 199 24.92 -0.94 -3.37
CA PRO A 199 23.97 -2.05 -3.40
C PRO A 199 23.46 -2.42 -4.81
N LEU A 200 23.33 -1.45 -5.72
CA LEU A 200 22.89 -1.69 -7.10
C LEU A 200 23.86 -2.62 -7.86
N VAL A 201 25.17 -2.38 -7.74
CA VAL A 201 26.18 -3.25 -8.35
C VAL A 201 26.26 -4.58 -7.60
N ALA A 202 26.29 -4.53 -6.26
CA ALA A 202 26.43 -5.73 -5.44
C ALA A 202 25.30 -6.74 -5.70
N SER A 203 24.06 -6.28 -5.78
CA SER A 203 22.88 -7.10 -6.04
C SER A 203 22.98 -7.89 -7.35
N LEU A 204 23.45 -7.26 -8.43
CA LEU A 204 23.68 -7.96 -9.69
C LEU A 204 24.84 -8.96 -9.57
N VAL A 205 26.01 -8.50 -9.09
CA VAL A 205 27.23 -9.32 -9.05
C VAL A 205 27.07 -10.56 -8.18
N ASP A 206 26.39 -10.43 -7.04
CA ASP A 206 26.15 -11.56 -6.15
C ASP A 206 25.25 -12.63 -6.77
N ARG A 207 24.32 -12.22 -7.65
CA ARG A 207 23.38 -13.12 -8.35
C ARG A 207 23.92 -13.62 -9.69
N THR A 208 25.00 -13.05 -10.22
CA THR A 208 25.65 -13.48 -11.48
C THR A 208 26.93 -14.30 -11.27
N LYS A 209 27.22 -14.84 -10.07
CA LYS A 209 28.47 -15.59 -9.79
C LYS A 209 28.72 -16.74 -10.76
N GLU A 210 27.65 -17.42 -11.20
CA GLU A 210 27.70 -18.54 -12.14
C GLU A 210 27.26 -18.16 -13.57
N ILE A 211 27.00 -16.88 -13.84
CA ILE A 211 26.54 -16.38 -15.14
C ILE A 211 27.74 -15.71 -15.84
N PRO A 212 28.25 -16.23 -16.97
CA PRO A 212 29.39 -15.63 -17.67
C PRO A 212 29.11 -14.20 -18.13
N GLY A 213 30.01 -13.27 -17.82
CA GLY A 213 29.94 -11.88 -18.26
C GLY A 213 30.73 -10.93 -17.38
N ASP A 214 31.02 -9.73 -17.89
CA ASP A 214 31.65 -8.65 -17.13
C ASP A 214 30.60 -7.77 -16.43
N TRP A 215 29.76 -8.41 -15.61
CA TRP A 215 28.60 -7.75 -14.99
C TRP A 215 29.01 -6.62 -14.04
N ARG A 216 30.11 -6.83 -13.30
CA ARG A 216 30.64 -5.85 -12.36
C ARG A 216 31.06 -4.57 -13.08
N ALA A 217 31.99 -4.64 -14.02
CA ALA A 217 32.55 -3.43 -14.62
C ALA A 217 31.48 -2.64 -15.39
N ARG A 218 30.55 -3.34 -16.06
CA ARG A 218 29.43 -2.71 -16.78
C ARG A 218 28.46 -2.01 -15.83
N ALA A 219 28.04 -2.67 -14.76
CA ALA A 219 27.16 -2.06 -13.77
C ALA A 219 27.86 -0.88 -13.06
N GLU A 220 29.13 -1.02 -12.67
CA GLU A 220 29.92 0.06 -12.05
C GLU A 220 30.02 1.28 -12.98
N ALA A 221 30.28 1.07 -14.27
CA ALA A 221 30.34 2.17 -15.24
C ALA A 221 29.02 2.94 -15.35
N ILE A 222 27.88 2.24 -15.36
CA ILE A 222 26.55 2.88 -15.44
C ILE A 222 26.23 3.62 -14.14
N VAL A 223 26.40 2.97 -12.99
CA VAL A 223 25.99 3.50 -11.69
C VAL A 223 26.85 4.69 -11.29
N THR A 224 28.18 4.58 -11.42
CA THR A 224 29.10 5.68 -11.10
C THR A 224 29.03 6.82 -12.12
N GLY A 225 28.76 6.50 -13.40
CA GLY A 225 28.75 7.44 -14.50
C GLY A 225 27.45 8.22 -14.66
N ALA A 226 26.32 7.54 -14.84
CA ALA A 226 25.04 8.21 -15.15
C ALA A 226 24.15 8.39 -13.91
N VAL A 227 24.07 7.37 -13.04
CA VAL A 227 23.15 7.36 -11.90
C VAL A 227 23.63 8.30 -10.78
N ALA A 228 24.89 8.20 -10.36
CA ALA A 228 25.41 9.03 -9.27
C ALA A 228 25.29 10.55 -9.56
N PRO A 229 25.60 11.06 -10.77
CA PRO A 229 25.35 12.47 -11.09
C PRO A 229 23.88 12.85 -11.15
N ALA A 230 22.97 11.95 -11.55
CA ALA A 230 21.53 12.21 -11.54
C ALA A 230 21.00 12.38 -10.10
N LEU A 231 21.41 11.49 -9.18
CA LEU A 231 21.11 11.63 -7.76
C LEU A 231 21.65 12.94 -7.18
N ALA A 232 22.87 13.35 -7.56
CA ALA A 232 23.45 14.62 -7.12
C ALA A 232 22.64 15.84 -7.59
N ARG A 233 22.05 15.79 -8.80
CA ARG A 233 21.15 16.84 -9.30
C ARG A 233 19.84 16.90 -8.51
N GLN A 234 19.23 15.75 -8.19
CA GLN A 234 18.07 15.70 -7.29
C GLN A 234 18.41 16.24 -5.90
N HIS A 235 19.59 15.93 -5.36
CA HIS A 235 20.00 16.46 -4.05
C HIS A 235 20.15 17.98 -4.06
N ALA A 236 20.73 18.56 -5.12
CA ALA A 236 20.81 20.00 -5.28
C ALA A 236 19.41 20.66 -5.37
N GLU A 237 18.43 20.00 -6.00
CA GLU A 237 17.03 20.43 -5.98
C GLU A 237 16.47 20.48 -4.56
N LEU A 238 16.61 19.38 -3.81
CA LEU A 238 16.11 19.31 -2.42
C LEU A 238 16.79 20.35 -1.52
N GLN A 239 18.08 20.65 -1.74
CA GLN A 239 18.77 21.73 -1.03
C GLN A 239 18.17 23.11 -1.35
N ARG A 240 17.83 23.38 -2.61
CA ARG A 240 17.14 24.62 -2.99
C ARG A 240 15.76 24.70 -2.37
N GLN A 241 14.99 23.62 -2.42
CA GLN A 241 13.68 23.53 -1.77
C GLN A 241 13.80 23.77 -0.26
N ARG A 242 14.81 23.19 0.41
CA ARG A 242 15.02 23.35 1.85
C ARG A 242 15.27 24.80 2.25
N ALA A 243 15.90 25.59 1.40
CA ALA A 243 16.11 27.02 1.64
C ALA A 243 14.82 27.85 1.57
N ALA A 244 13.79 27.36 0.87
CA ALA A 244 12.49 28.01 0.71
C ALA A 244 11.37 27.36 1.56
N ALA A 245 11.65 26.24 2.24
CA ALA A 245 10.65 25.43 2.91
C ALA A 245 10.11 26.06 4.20
N THR A 246 8.81 25.84 4.43
CA THR A 246 8.10 26.13 5.69
C THR A 246 7.88 24.84 6.48
N ASP A 247 7.43 24.95 7.73
CA ASP A 247 7.00 23.80 8.54
C ASP A 247 5.51 23.44 8.36
N ASP A 248 4.77 24.15 7.51
CA ASP A 248 3.35 23.87 7.28
C ASP A 248 3.16 22.45 6.69
N PRO A 249 2.47 21.55 7.41
CA PRO A 249 2.44 20.13 7.05
C PRO A 249 1.33 19.78 6.05
N GLY A 250 0.28 20.60 6.00
CA GLY A 250 -0.95 20.31 5.27
C GLY A 250 -0.94 20.81 3.82
N MET A 251 -1.79 20.21 2.99
CA MET A 251 -1.92 20.61 1.59
C MET A 251 -2.54 21.99 1.46
N TRP A 252 -3.37 22.43 2.41
CA TRP A 252 -3.93 23.79 2.48
C TRP A 252 -2.88 24.90 2.35
N ALA A 253 -1.60 24.61 2.65
CA ALA A 253 -0.49 25.55 2.53
C ALA A 253 0.24 25.48 1.17
N ARG A 254 -0.29 24.71 0.20
CA ARG A 254 0.25 24.55 -1.15
C ARG A 254 -0.73 25.11 -2.19
N PRO A 255 -0.24 25.60 -3.34
CA PRO A 255 -1.09 26.00 -4.46
C PRO A 255 -2.06 24.89 -4.85
N ASP A 256 -3.34 25.22 -5.09
CA ASP A 256 -4.41 24.27 -5.42
C ASP A 256 -4.64 23.17 -4.37
N GLY A 257 -4.11 23.34 -3.16
CA GLY A 257 -3.99 22.29 -2.16
C GLY A 257 -5.31 21.74 -1.60
N ASP A 258 -6.34 22.57 -1.46
CA ASP A 258 -7.68 22.11 -1.05
C ASP A 258 -8.29 21.17 -2.10
N ALA A 259 -8.14 21.50 -3.38
CA ALA A 259 -8.60 20.66 -4.49
C ALA A 259 -7.77 19.37 -4.58
N TRP A 260 -6.44 19.48 -4.42
CA TRP A 260 -5.52 18.34 -4.40
C TRP A 260 -5.89 17.37 -3.27
N TYR A 261 -6.09 17.86 -2.04
CA TYR A 261 -6.45 17.01 -0.90
C TYR A 261 -7.85 16.40 -1.05
N ALA A 262 -8.83 17.17 -1.52
CA ALA A 262 -10.16 16.64 -1.76
C ALA A 262 -10.13 15.49 -2.78
N TRP A 263 -9.35 15.61 -3.86
CA TRP A 263 -9.14 14.51 -4.80
C TRP A 263 -8.40 13.34 -4.15
N ALA A 264 -7.27 13.59 -3.47
CA ALA A 264 -6.45 12.53 -2.90
C ALA A 264 -7.21 11.73 -1.82
N LEU A 265 -8.06 12.38 -1.02
CA LEU A 265 -8.96 11.72 -0.07
C LEU A 265 -10.00 10.84 -0.79
N ARG A 266 -10.62 11.34 -1.87
CA ARG A 266 -11.54 10.54 -2.69
C ARG A 266 -10.83 9.36 -3.35
N ALA A 267 -9.65 9.57 -3.93
CA ALA A 267 -8.87 8.51 -4.57
C ALA A 267 -8.44 7.43 -3.56
N SER A 268 -8.05 7.85 -2.35
CA SER A 268 -7.57 6.94 -1.30
C SER A 268 -8.68 6.19 -0.58
N THR A 269 -9.90 6.74 -0.55
CA THR A 269 -11.07 6.13 0.11
C THR A 269 -12.09 5.55 -0.85
N THR A 270 -12.05 5.94 -2.13
CA THR A 270 -13.07 5.64 -3.16
C THR A 270 -14.50 6.03 -2.75
N THR A 271 -14.63 7.01 -1.85
CA THR A 271 -15.92 7.53 -1.39
C THR A 271 -16.03 9.02 -1.69
N PRO A 272 -17.26 9.57 -1.89
CA PRO A 272 -17.45 11.01 -2.08
C PRO A 272 -17.42 11.80 -0.76
N ARG A 273 -17.06 11.16 0.37
CA ARG A 273 -17.14 11.78 1.69
C ARG A 273 -16.14 12.91 1.84
N SER A 274 -16.59 13.95 2.52
CA SER A 274 -15.79 15.11 2.87
C SER A 274 -14.76 14.77 3.96
N ALA A 275 -13.70 15.60 4.04
CA ALA A 275 -12.72 15.51 5.12
C ALA A 275 -13.37 15.69 6.51
N GLU A 276 -14.45 16.48 6.62
CA GLU A 276 -15.19 16.66 7.86
C GLU A 276 -15.90 15.38 8.29
N GLU A 277 -16.58 14.69 7.38
CA GLU A 277 -17.24 13.42 7.65
C GLU A 277 -16.24 12.33 8.05
N VAL A 278 -15.11 12.24 7.35
CA VAL A 278 -14.03 11.29 7.67
C VAL A 278 -13.43 11.61 9.04
N HIS A 279 -13.19 12.89 9.35
CA HIS A 279 -12.69 13.30 10.67
C HIS A 279 -13.65 12.94 11.80
N ALA A 280 -14.94 13.24 11.62
CA ALA A 280 -15.97 12.95 12.61
C ALA A 280 -16.15 11.45 12.84
N GLN A 281 -16.12 10.64 11.77
CA GLN A 281 -16.13 9.18 11.90
C GLN A 281 -14.91 8.68 12.70
N GLY A 282 -13.71 9.14 12.38
CA GLY A 282 -12.49 8.72 13.09
C GLY A 282 -12.56 9.02 14.59
N LEU A 283 -13.10 10.18 14.98
CA LEU A 283 -13.32 10.51 16.39
C LEU A 283 -14.35 9.58 17.05
N ALA A 284 -15.47 9.31 16.38
CA ALA A 284 -16.52 8.43 16.92
C ALA A 284 -16.01 6.99 17.13
N GLU A 285 -15.27 6.46 16.16
CA GLU A 285 -14.70 5.11 16.24
C GLU A 285 -13.63 5.01 17.33
N LEU A 286 -12.84 6.06 17.57
CA LEU A 286 -11.90 6.10 18.70
C LEU A 286 -12.62 5.97 20.04
N GLU A 287 -13.74 6.68 20.24
CA GLU A 287 -14.52 6.58 21.48
C GLU A 287 -15.13 5.17 21.66
N GLU A 288 -15.64 4.56 20.59
CA GLU A 288 -16.16 3.19 20.63
C GLU A 288 -15.06 2.18 21.00
N LEU A 289 -13.89 2.28 20.37
CA LEU A 289 -12.75 1.41 20.66
C LEU A 289 -12.23 1.61 22.09
N HIS A 290 -12.15 2.85 22.55
CA HIS A 290 -11.78 3.16 23.93
C HIS A 290 -12.76 2.56 24.94
N ALA A 291 -14.07 2.58 24.66
CA ALA A 291 -15.08 1.95 25.49
C ALA A 291 -14.91 0.42 25.59
N ARG A 292 -14.38 -0.23 24.53
CA ARG A 292 -14.03 -1.67 24.53
C ARG A 292 -12.72 -1.97 25.25
N MET A 293 -11.72 -1.10 25.12
CA MET A 293 -10.40 -1.28 25.73
C MET A 293 -10.41 -1.03 27.24
N ASP A 294 -11.18 -0.04 27.69
CA ASP A 294 -11.25 0.41 29.07
C ASP A 294 -11.55 -0.70 30.11
N PRO A 295 -12.58 -1.55 29.95
CA PRO A 295 -12.84 -2.65 30.89
C PRO A 295 -11.68 -3.64 30.95
N ILE A 296 -11.09 -4.02 29.82
CA ILE A 296 -9.97 -4.98 29.77
C ILE A 296 -8.75 -4.39 30.49
N LEU A 297 -8.41 -3.13 30.22
CA LEU A 297 -7.30 -2.43 30.89
C LEU A 297 -7.49 -2.40 32.42
N ARG A 298 -8.71 -2.14 32.91
CA ARG A 298 -9.00 -2.13 34.34
C ARG A 298 -8.84 -3.51 34.97
N GLU A 299 -9.33 -4.55 34.29
CA GLU A 299 -9.24 -5.94 34.75
C GLU A 299 -7.79 -6.38 34.97
N ILE A 300 -6.88 -5.99 34.06
CA ILE A 300 -5.45 -6.33 34.16
C ILE A 300 -4.63 -5.33 34.98
N GLY A 301 -5.28 -4.39 35.68
CA GLY A 301 -4.68 -3.50 36.68
C GLY A 301 -4.32 -2.07 36.23
N TYR A 302 -4.53 -1.70 34.96
CA TYR A 302 -4.34 -0.32 34.49
C TYR A 302 -5.62 0.49 34.67
N THR A 303 -5.72 1.20 35.81
CA THR A 303 -6.97 1.88 36.24
C THR A 303 -6.90 3.41 36.27
N ARG A 304 -5.73 4.01 36.02
CA ARG A 304 -5.51 5.47 36.10
C ARG A 304 -5.16 6.07 34.74
N GLY A 305 -5.71 7.24 34.44
CA GLY A 305 -5.46 7.97 33.19
C GLY A 305 -6.38 7.57 32.04
N SER A 306 -6.15 8.18 30.86
CA SER A 306 -6.87 7.86 29.63
C SER A 306 -6.57 6.43 29.15
N VAL A 307 -7.33 5.93 28.17
CA VAL A 307 -6.99 4.64 27.51
C VAL A 307 -5.59 4.70 26.89
N GLY A 308 -5.27 5.76 26.14
CA GLY A 308 -3.94 5.91 25.54
C GLY A 308 -2.81 5.92 26.57
N ALA A 309 -2.94 6.66 27.67
CA ALA A 309 -1.93 6.69 28.73
C ALA A 309 -1.69 5.31 29.36
N ARG A 310 -2.77 4.52 29.52
CA ARG A 310 -2.68 3.15 30.03
C ARG A 310 -2.08 2.19 29.01
N MET A 311 -2.35 2.37 27.72
CA MET A 311 -1.70 1.61 26.65
C MET A 311 -0.20 1.92 26.54
N THR A 312 0.21 3.18 26.75
CA THR A 312 1.64 3.52 26.88
C THR A 312 2.27 2.77 28.04
N ALA A 313 1.65 2.81 29.23
CA ALA A 313 2.14 2.05 30.39
C ALA A 313 2.18 0.53 30.15
N LEU A 314 1.23 -0.02 29.39
CA LEU A 314 1.22 -1.42 28.95
C LEU A 314 2.40 -1.72 28.01
N GLY A 315 2.67 -0.82 27.06
CA GLY A 315 3.81 -0.91 26.13
C GLY A 315 5.18 -0.83 26.81
N ASP A 316 5.27 -0.17 27.96
CA ASP A 316 6.52 -0.08 28.73
C ASP A 316 6.74 -1.23 29.70
N ASP A 317 5.69 -1.99 30.02
CA ASP A 317 5.76 -3.10 30.97
C ASP A 317 6.63 -4.26 30.45
N PRO A 318 7.71 -4.62 31.16
CA PRO A 318 8.61 -5.70 30.75
C PRO A 318 7.94 -7.06 30.53
N ARG A 319 6.78 -7.32 31.16
CA ARG A 319 6.02 -8.58 31.00
C ARG A 319 5.58 -8.83 29.56
N TYR A 320 5.42 -7.78 28.76
CA TYR A 320 4.93 -7.88 27.39
C TYR A 320 6.02 -7.64 26.33
N LYS A 321 7.26 -7.42 26.75
CA LYS A 321 8.40 -7.25 25.84
C LYS A 321 8.95 -8.61 25.42
N PHE A 322 9.53 -8.64 24.23
CA PHE A 322 10.44 -9.71 23.82
C PHE A 322 11.82 -9.48 24.44
N ALA A 323 12.66 -10.52 24.46
CA ALA A 323 14.07 -10.32 24.83
C ALA A 323 14.74 -9.31 23.88
N GLU A 324 15.87 -8.75 24.29
CA GLU A 324 16.65 -7.87 23.42
C GLU A 324 17.54 -8.67 22.45
N GLY A 325 17.92 -8.05 21.34
CA GLY A 325 18.86 -8.62 20.37
C GLY A 325 18.36 -9.90 19.69
N ASP A 326 19.29 -10.71 19.20
CA ASP A 326 19.00 -11.90 18.40
C ASP A 326 18.11 -12.94 19.09
N PRO A 327 18.23 -13.21 20.41
CA PRO A 327 17.29 -14.08 21.11
C PRO A 327 15.83 -13.61 21.00
N GLY A 328 15.59 -12.30 21.13
CA GLY A 328 14.25 -11.75 20.98
C GLY A 328 13.75 -11.74 19.55
N ARG A 329 14.64 -11.49 18.58
CA ARG A 329 14.32 -11.62 17.14
C ARG A 329 13.87 -13.04 16.80
N ALA A 330 14.55 -14.06 17.34
CA ALA A 330 14.15 -15.45 17.18
C ALA A 330 12.80 -15.76 17.83
N GLN A 331 12.53 -15.21 19.03
CA GLN A 331 11.22 -15.34 19.69
C GLN A 331 10.09 -14.73 18.86
N ILE A 332 10.31 -13.54 18.27
CA ILE A 332 9.33 -12.88 17.40
C ILE A 332 9.02 -13.75 16.18
N MET A 333 10.05 -14.25 15.49
CA MET A 333 9.86 -15.11 14.31
C MET A 333 9.14 -16.41 14.63
N ALA A 334 9.48 -17.07 15.75
CA ALA A 334 8.80 -18.28 16.19
C ALA A 334 7.33 -17.99 16.52
N PHE A 335 7.06 -16.91 17.25
CA PHE A 335 5.70 -16.50 17.61
C PHE A 335 4.84 -16.20 16.38
N ILE A 336 5.40 -15.53 15.35
CA ILE A 336 4.72 -15.33 14.08
C ILE A 336 4.35 -16.66 13.43
N GLY A 337 5.29 -17.61 13.37
CA GLY A 337 5.04 -18.96 12.85
C GLY A 337 3.90 -19.68 13.58
N GLU A 338 3.87 -19.58 14.92
CA GLU A 338 2.79 -20.15 15.74
C GLU A 338 1.43 -19.52 15.45
N ARG A 339 1.36 -18.21 15.18
CA ARG A 339 0.10 -17.53 14.86
C ARG A 339 -0.39 -17.85 13.46
N ILE A 340 0.52 -17.96 12.49
CA ILE A 340 0.20 -18.42 11.13
C ILE A 340 -0.34 -19.85 11.16
N ALA A 341 0.29 -20.76 11.92
CA ALA A 341 -0.18 -22.13 12.05
C ALA A 341 -1.60 -22.20 12.63
N TRP A 342 -1.85 -21.46 13.72
CA TRP A 342 -3.17 -21.40 14.36
C TRP A 342 -4.26 -20.92 13.40
N ILE A 343 -4.05 -19.79 12.72
CA ILE A 343 -5.08 -19.22 11.85
C ILE A 343 -5.36 -20.09 10.62
N ARG A 344 -4.36 -20.82 10.08
CA ARG A 344 -4.59 -21.79 8.98
C ARG A 344 -5.68 -22.80 9.35
N GLU A 345 -5.63 -23.33 10.57
CA GLU A 345 -6.63 -24.28 11.07
C GLU A 345 -8.03 -23.65 11.22
N GLN A 346 -8.10 -22.34 11.43
CA GLN A 346 -9.37 -21.63 11.56
C GLN A 346 -9.99 -21.18 10.23
N THR A 347 -9.20 -21.05 9.15
CA THR A 347 -9.71 -20.56 7.85
C THR A 347 -10.95 -21.28 7.31
N PRO A 348 -11.15 -22.61 7.48
CA PRO A 348 -12.38 -23.29 7.03
C PRO A 348 -13.66 -22.81 7.72
N ARG A 349 -13.55 -22.15 8.88
CA ARG A 349 -14.68 -21.54 9.60
C ARG A 349 -15.07 -20.18 9.00
N ALA A 350 -14.17 -19.53 8.25
CA ALA A 350 -14.35 -18.18 7.71
C ALA A 350 -14.48 -18.11 6.18
N PHE A 351 -14.11 -19.16 5.43
CA PHE A 351 -14.18 -19.18 3.97
C PHE A 351 -14.76 -20.50 3.43
N SER A 352 -15.51 -20.41 2.33
CA SER A 352 -16.06 -21.59 1.63
C SER A 352 -15.10 -22.08 0.55
N THR A 353 -14.42 -21.15 -0.12
CA THR A 353 -13.35 -21.44 -1.07
C THR A 353 -12.03 -21.28 -0.34
N LEU A 354 -11.22 -22.34 -0.25
CA LEU A 354 -9.90 -22.27 0.34
C LEU A 354 -8.83 -22.14 -0.73
N VAL A 355 -7.74 -21.45 -0.39
CA VAL A 355 -6.56 -21.28 -1.22
C VAL A 355 -5.33 -21.75 -0.46
N ASP A 356 -4.37 -22.34 -1.18
CA ASP A 356 -3.07 -22.64 -0.59
C ASP A 356 -2.18 -21.39 -0.66
N ALA A 357 -2.32 -20.53 0.35
CA ALA A 357 -1.52 -19.32 0.46
C ALA A 357 -0.05 -19.67 0.76
N LYS A 358 0.79 -19.70 -0.27
CA LYS A 358 2.24 -19.87 -0.09
C LYS A 358 2.79 -18.58 0.50
N LEU A 359 3.41 -18.65 1.68
CA LEU A 359 3.93 -17.47 2.36
C LEU A 359 5.30 -17.70 3.00
N GLU A 360 6.07 -16.63 3.08
CA GLU A 360 7.32 -16.53 3.80
C GLU A 360 7.32 -15.33 4.76
N VAL A 361 8.01 -15.45 5.89
CA VAL A 361 8.26 -14.33 6.80
C VAL A 361 9.74 -14.00 6.74
N ARG A 362 10.08 -12.74 6.45
CA ARG A 362 11.46 -12.29 6.28
C ARG A 362 11.75 -11.07 7.15
N ARG A 363 12.95 -11.00 7.70
CA ARG A 363 13.46 -9.74 8.26
C ARG A 363 13.77 -8.77 7.11
N LEU A 364 13.51 -7.49 7.32
CA LEU A 364 13.98 -6.46 6.40
C LEU A 364 15.51 -6.43 6.29
N PRO A 365 16.07 -6.11 5.11
CA PRO A 365 17.50 -5.85 4.99
C PRO A 365 17.94 -4.76 5.99
N PRO A 366 19.05 -4.91 6.73
CA PRO A 366 19.48 -3.95 7.75
C PRO A 366 19.59 -2.49 7.26
N ALA A 367 19.89 -2.28 5.98
CA ALA A 367 19.97 -0.97 5.36
C ALA A 367 18.60 -0.27 5.24
N GLU A 368 17.50 -1.03 5.14
CA GLU A 368 16.14 -0.52 5.00
C GLU A 368 15.46 -0.30 6.36
N GLU A 369 15.88 -1.03 7.40
CA GLU A 369 15.19 -1.01 8.70
C GLU A 369 15.02 0.38 9.34
N PRO A 370 15.94 1.35 9.23
CA PRO A 370 15.75 2.66 9.84
C PRO A 370 14.63 3.51 9.25
N GLY A 371 14.25 3.29 7.99
CA GLY A 371 13.22 4.05 7.28
C GLY A 371 11.92 3.26 7.02
N ALA A 372 11.90 1.97 7.35
CA ALA A 372 10.78 1.08 7.09
C ALA A 372 9.74 1.03 8.23
N PRO A 373 8.47 0.71 7.93
CA PRO A 373 7.44 0.49 8.96
C PRO A 373 7.75 -0.74 9.83
N GLY A 374 6.94 -0.98 10.87
CA GLY A 374 7.10 -2.14 11.76
C GLY A 374 7.02 -3.48 11.02
N ALA A 375 6.15 -3.58 10.02
CA ALA A 375 6.08 -4.65 9.04
C ALA A 375 5.36 -4.16 7.78
N TYR A 376 5.44 -4.94 6.71
CA TYR A 376 4.51 -4.89 5.59
C TYR A 376 4.43 -6.26 4.91
N GLY A 377 3.32 -6.53 4.24
CA GLY A 377 3.05 -7.80 3.59
C GLY A 377 2.45 -7.62 2.20
N GLY A 378 2.54 -8.67 1.39
CA GLY A 378 2.02 -8.65 0.04
C GLY A 378 1.88 -10.03 -0.58
N ALA A 379 0.98 -10.11 -1.56
CA ALA A 379 0.72 -11.30 -2.36
C ALA A 379 1.97 -11.80 -3.09
N GLY A 380 1.97 -13.09 -3.43
CA GLY A 380 2.96 -13.67 -4.34
C GLY A 380 2.71 -13.30 -5.80
N SER A 381 3.54 -13.82 -6.71
CA SER A 381 3.35 -13.66 -8.15
C SER A 381 2.10 -14.40 -8.65
N ILE A 382 1.53 -13.94 -9.76
CA ILE A 382 0.34 -14.56 -10.38
C ILE A 382 0.60 -16.03 -10.74
N ASP A 383 1.82 -16.35 -11.19
CA ASP A 383 2.20 -17.72 -11.55
C ASP A 383 2.55 -18.62 -10.35
N GLY A 384 2.50 -18.10 -9.13
CA GLY A 384 2.72 -18.85 -7.89
C GLY A 384 4.16 -19.33 -7.67
N THR A 385 5.12 -18.80 -8.46
CA THR A 385 6.56 -19.10 -8.32
C THR A 385 7.22 -18.25 -7.22
N ILE A 386 6.73 -17.04 -6.99
CA ILE A 386 7.12 -16.16 -5.89
C ILE A 386 6.04 -16.27 -4.79
N PRO A 387 6.36 -16.74 -3.58
CA PRO A 387 5.39 -16.79 -2.48
C PRO A 387 5.07 -15.38 -1.97
N GLY A 388 3.89 -15.21 -1.36
CA GLY A 388 3.58 -14.01 -0.59
C GLY A 388 4.57 -13.84 0.56
N LYS A 389 4.82 -12.60 0.98
CA LYS A 389 5.83 -12.31 1.99
C LYS A 389 5.28 -11.36 3.03
N MET A 390 5.60 -11.63 4.29
CA MET A 390 5.56 -10.64 5.37
C MET A 390 6.99 -10.25 5.69
N TRP A 391 7.33 -8.98 5.47
CA TRP A 391 8.58 -8.40 5.94
C TRP A 391 8.38 -7.77 7.31
N ILE A 392 9.24 -8.12 8.27
CA ILE A 392 9.20 -7.59 9.62
C ILE A 392 10.47 -6.81 9.95
N ASN A 393 10.30 -5.62 10.52
CA ASN A 393 11.41 -4.78 10.96
C ASN A 393 11.92 -5.26 12.32
N LEU A 394 13.16 -5.73 12.36
CA LEU A 394 13.78 -6.26 13.58
C LEU A 394 15.03 -5.46 13.98
N ARG A 395 15.11 -4.18 13.59
CA ARG A 395 16.18 -3.26 14.03
C ARG A 395 16.35 -3.31 15.53
N THR A 396 15.23 -3.20 16.23
CA THR A 396 15.09 -3.45 17.66
C THR A 396 13.85 -4.31 17.90
N THR A 397 13.94 -5.22 18.88
CA THR A 397 12.78 -6.00 19.33
C THR A 397 11.75 -5.12 20.01
N ASP A 398 12.14 -3.90 20.39
CA ASP A 398 11.27 -2.92 21.03
C ASP A 398 10.21 -2.31 20.09
N LEU A 399 10.27 -2.61 18.78
CA LEU A 399 9.21 -2.29 17.81
C LEU A 399 7.97 -3.16 17.97
N HIS A 400 8.08 -4.31 18.65
CA HIS A 400 7.02 -5.32 18.74
C HIS A 400 6.71 -5.64 20.19
N ARG A 401 5.45 -5.96 20.50
CA ARG A 401 5.01 -6.47 21.79
C ARG A 401 4.37 -7.84 21.63
N ARG A 402 4.38 -8.61 22.71
CA ARG A 402 3.69 -9.92 22.72
C ARG A 402 2.20 -9.79 22.44
N TYR A 403 1.61 -8.63 22.76
CA TYR A 403 0.18 -8.40 22.63
C TYR A 403 -0.27 -7.83 21.28
N ASP A 404 0.58 -7.09 20.55
CA ASP A 404 0.21 -6.48 19.27
C ASP A 404 0.51 -7.39 18.07
N LEU A 405 1.59 -8.17 18.18
CA LEU A 405 2.11 -9.02 17.13
C LEU A 405 1.09 -10.03 16.56
N PRO A 406 0.19 -10.65 17.36
CA PRO A 406 -0.86 -11.49 16.79
C PRO A 406 -1.73 -10.76 15.77
N SER A 407 -2.18 -9.54 16.05
CA SER A 407 -3.00 -8.75 15.13
C SER A 407 -2.24 -8.45 13.84
N LEU A 408 -0.98 -8.06 13.98
CA LEU A 408 -0.10 -7.80 12.85
C LEU A 408 0.09 -9.03 11.94
N VAL A 409 0.21 -10.23 12.52
CA VAL A 409 0.31 -11.46 11.74
C VAL A 409 -0.95 -11.69 10.89
N HIS A 410 -2.15 -11.55 11.48
CA HIS A 410 -3.40 -11.74 10.74
C HIS A 410 -3.60 -10.69 9.64
N HIS A 411 -3.12 -9.46 9.87
CA HIS A 411 -3.12 -8.36 8.92
C HIS A 411 -2.23 -8.63 7.71
N GLU A 412 -0.95 -8.95 7.95
CA GLU A 412 0.05 -9.05 6.88
C GLU A 412 0.01 -10.39 6.13
N THR A 413 -0.47 -11.45 6.77
CA THR A 413 -0.44 -12.81 6.22
C THR A 413 -1.83 -13.31 5.84
N ILE A 414 -2.37 -14.23 6.64
CA ILE A 414 -3.67 -14.85 6.47
C ILE A 414 -4.53 -14.57 7.73
N PRO A 415 -5.82 -14.24 7.59
CA PRO A 415 -6.56 -14.12 6.34
C PRO A 415 -6.44 -12.71 5.70
N GLY A 416 -5.43 -11.91 6.05
CA GLY A 416 -5.20 -10.55 5.53
C GLY A 416 -4.59 -10.47 4.12
N HIS A 417 -3.53 -9.68 3.95
CA HIS A 417 -3.00 -9.29 2.64
C HIS A 417 -2.61 -10.48 1.73
N ILE A 418 -1.88 -11.47 2.25
CA ILE A 418 -1.48 -12.62 1.42
C ILE A 418 -2.72 -13.42 1.00
N TRP A 419 -3.68 -13.62 1.92
CA TRP A 419 -4.90 -14.34 1.61
C TRP A 419 -5.73 -13.65 0.52
N GLU A 420 -5.96 -12.34 0.62
CA GLU A 420 -6.67 -11.56 -0.41
C GLU A 420 -5.98 -11.64 -1.76
N GLY A 421 -4.65 -11.49 -1.76
CA GLY A 421 -3.82 -11.59 -2.95
C GLY A 421 -3.99 -12.89 -3.73
N GLU A 422 -4.12 -14.03 -3.05
CA GLU A 422 -4.33 -15.34 -3.68
C GLU A 422 -5.64 -15.42 -4.49
N TYR A 423 -6.66 -14.64 -4.14
CA TYR A 423 -7.89 -14.55 -4.95
C TYR A 423 -7.74 -13.54 -6.08
N SER A 424 -7.17 -12.37 -5.78
CA SER A 424 -6.95 -11.32 -6.78
C SER A 424 -6.04 -11.76 -7.92
N ASN A 425 -5.06 -12.64 -7.66
CA ASN A 425 -4.19 -13.24 -8.69
C ASN A 425 -4.89 -14.21 -9.64
N ARG A 426 -6.15 -14.59 -9.38
CA ARG A 426 -6.95 -15.48 -10.25
C ARG A 426 -7.95 -14.74 -11.14
N LEU A 427 -7.98 -13.42 -11.03
CA LEU A 427 -8.82 -12.55 -11.85
C LEU A 427 -8.12 -12.21 -13.18
N PRO A 428 -8.83 -11.64 -14.17
CA PRO A 428 -8.20 -11.13 -15.39
C PRO A 428 -7.02 -10.20 -15.06
N LEU A 429 -5.98 -10.17 -15.91
CA LEU A 429 -4.72 -9.49 -15.59
C LEU A 429 -4.90 -8.04 -15.11
N ILE A 430 -5.76 -7.25 -15.77
CA ILE A 430 -6.08 -5.87 -15.37
C ILE A 430 -6.65 -5.77 -13.93
N ARG A 431 -7.38 -6.78 -13.46
CA ARG A 431 -7.91 -6.85 -12.08
C ARG A 431 -6.85 -7.21 -11.06
N SER A 432 -5.83 -7.98 -11.45
CA SER A 432 -4.67 -8.28 -10.61
C SER A 432 -3.66 -7.12 -10.61
N THR A 433 -3.66 -6.28 -11.65
CA THR A 433 -2.82 -5.08 -11.74
C THR A 433 -3.41 -3.90 -10.95
N LEU A 434 -4.73 -3.69 -11.03
CA LEU A 434 -5.39 -2.59 -10.32
C LEU A 434 -5.56 -2.87 -8.82
N ALA A 435 -4.94 -2.04 -7.99
CA ALA A 435 -5.02 -2.09 -6.54
C ALA A 435 -5.63 -0.82 -5.93
N PHE A 436 -6.43 -0.97 -4.86
CA PHE A 436 -7.13 0.12 -4.18
C PHE A 436 -6.83 0.11 -2.68
N ASN A 437 -6.18 1.17 -2.19
CA ASN A 437 -5.67 1.27 -0.82
C ASN A 437 -6.75 0.93 0.21
N VAL A 438 -7.92 1.54 0.03
CA VAL A 438 -9.09 1.32 0.88
C VAL A 438 -9.56 -0.12 0.94
N PHE A 439 -9.52 -0.87 -0.17
CA PHE A 439 -9.97 -2.25 -0.17
C PHE A 439 -8.94 -3.16 0.49
N SER A 440 -7.67 -3.08 0.05
CA SER A 440 -6.61 -3.95 0.56
C SER A 440 -6.40 -3.76 2.07
N GLU A 441 -6.28 -2.51 2.50
CA GLU A 441 -6.09 -2.18 3.91
C GLU A 441 -7.36 -2.39 4.73
N GLY A 442 -8.52 -2.09 4.15
CA GLY A 442 -9.80 -2.36 4.78
C GLY A 442 -10.05 -3.84 5.00
N TRP A 443 -9.67 -4.68 4.03
CA TRP A 443 -9.71 -6.13 4.13
C TRP A 443 -8.75 -6.64 5.21
N ALA A 444 -7.51 -6.17 5.24
CA ALA A 444 -6.54 -6.59 6.25
C ALA A 444 -7.00 -6.22 7.67
N LEU A 445 -7.60 -5.04 7.87
CA LEU A 445 -8.25 -4.68 9.15
C LEU A 445 -9.47 -5.55 9.47
N TYR A 446 -10.25 -5.91 8.45
CA TYR A 446 -11.38 -6.82 8.62
C TYR A 446 -10.91 -8.25 8.94
N ALA A 447 -9.77 -8.68 8.42
CA ALA A 447 -9.12 -9.93 8.76
C ALA A 447 -8.66 -9.97 10.23
N GLU A 448 -8.19 -8.85 10.79
CA GLU A 448 -7.92 -8.72 12.24
C GLU A 448 -9.22 -8.92 13.05
N GLN A 449 -10.34 -8.34 12.61
CA GLN A 449 -11.65 -8.59 13.22
C GLN A 449 -12.10 -10.05 13.09
N LEU A 450 -11.90 -10.67 11.92
CA LEU A 450 -12.22 -12.09 11.74
C LEU A 450 -11.40 -12.97 12.69
N ALA A 451 -10.11 -12.68 12.90
CA ALA A 451 -9.29 -13.43 13.84
C ALA A 451 -9.85 -13.32 15.28
N ASP A 452 -10.29 -12.14 15.71
CA ASP A 452 -10.98 -11.94 16.99
C ASP A 452 -12.23 -12.83 17.09
N GLU A 453 -13.10 -12.78 16.08
CA GLU A 453 -14.34 -13.57 16.02
C GLU A 453 -14.13 -15.09 15.92
N LEU A 454 -12.96 -15.52 15.44
CA LEU A 454 -12.55 -16.92 15.39
C LEU A 454 -11.95 -17.42 16.71
N GLY A 455 -11.69 -16.52 17.67
CA GLY A 455 -11.21 -16.83 19.01
C GLY A 455 -9.71 -16.62 19.22
N ALA A 456 -9.05 -15.81 18.38
CA ALA A 456 -7.59 -15.59 18.47
C ALA A 456 -7.13 -15.02 19.83
N TYR A 457 -8.06 -14.38 20.56
CA TYR A 457 -7.76 -13.64 21.79
C TYR A 457 -8.58 -14.07 23.00
N ASP A 458 -9.37 -15.15 22.91
CA ASP A 458 -10.30 -15.54 23.98
C ASP A 458 -9.59 -15.90 25.27
N ASP A 459 -8.46 -16.61 25.18
CA ASP A 459 -7.62 -16.99 26.33
C ASP A 459 -6.54 -15.93 26.66
N HIS A 460 -6.49 -14.83 25.91
CA HIS A 460 -5.43 -13.83 25.98
C HIS A 460 -6.00 -12.39 25.90
N PRO A 461 -6.65 -11.90 26.98
CA PRO A 461 -7.30 -10.58 26.97
C PRO A 461 -6.34 -9.42 26.65
N VAL A 462 -5.05 -9.54 26.99
CA VAL A 462 -4.05 -8.53 26.63
C VAL A 462 -3.82 -8.48 25.11
N TRP A 463 -3.87 -9.62 24.40
CA TRP A 463 -3.75 -9.63 22.94
C TRP A 463 -4.94 -8.94 22.27
N ARG A 464 -6.14 -9.08 22.86
CA ARG A 464 -7.32 -8.33 22.43
C ARG A 464 -7.11 -6.82 22.55
N LEU A 465 -6.35 -6.33 23.54
CA LEU A 465 -5.95 -4.91 23.60
C LEU A 465 -5.04 -4.51 22.45
N GLY A 466 -4.10 -5.37 22.03
CA GLY A 466 -3.26 -5.11 20.87
C GLY A 466 -4.06 -4.98 19.57
N TYR A 467 -5.02 -5.87 19.36
CA TYR A 467 -5.97 -5.77 18.25
C TYR A 467 -6.80 -4.48 18.30
N LEU A 468 -7.40 -4.15 19.44
CA LEU A 468 -8.19 -2.92 19.58
C LEU A 468 -7.34 -1.66 19.42
N GLN A 469 -6.09 -1.68 19.88
CA GLN A 469 -5.12 -0.61 19.64
C GLN A 469 -4.76 -0.50 18.17
N SER A 470 -4.61 -1.61 17.43
CA SER A 470 -4.40 -1.59 15.98
C SER A 470 -5.54 -0.88 15.25
N LEU A 471 -6.80 -1.16 15.61
CA LEU A 471 -7.95 -0.44 15.07
C LEU A 471 -7.97 1.03 15.48
N ALA A 472 -7.64 1.35 16.74
CA ALA A 472 -7.61 2.71 17.25
C ALA A 472 -6.53 3.54 16.55
N PHE A 473 -5.38 2.94 16.25
CA PHE A 473 -4.31 3.54 15.46
C PHE A 473 -4.82 3.96 14.08
N ARG A 474 -5.59 3.11 13.39
CA ARG A 474 -6.16 3.45 12.07
C ARG A 474 -7.33 4.42 12.16
N ALA A 475 -8.03 4.52 13.29
CA ALA A 475 -8.98 5.62 13.52
C ALA A 475 -8.26 6.96 13.78
N CYS A 476 -7.16 6.96 14.54
CA CYS A 476 -6.27 8.13 14.69
C CYS A 476 -5.75 8.62 13.34
N ARG A 477 -5.40 7.72 12.41
CA ARG A 477 -5.00 8.06 11.03
C ARG A 477 -6.03 8.95 10.34
N MET A 478 -7.32 8.60 10.40
CA MET A 478 -8.39 9.40 9.79
C MET A 478 -8.46 10.81 10.39
N VAL A 479 -8.38 10.91 11.71
CA VAL A 479 -8.47 12.19 12.43
C VAL A 479 -7.25 13.07 12.15
N VAL A 480 -6.06 12.49 12.16
CA VAL A 480 -4.81 13.22 11.96
C VAL A 480 -4.62 13.65 10.51
N ASP A 481 -4.88 12.78 9.53
CA ASP A 481 -4.76 13.13 8.11
C ASP A 481 -5.67 14.32 7.74
N THR A 482 -6.97 14.20 8.06
CA THR A 482 -7.94 15.30 7.89
C THR A 482 -7.61 16.51 8.77
N GLY A 483 -7.03 16.27 9.95
CA GLY A 483 -6.49 17.28 10.85
C GLY A 483 -5.44 18.14 10.16
N LEU A 484 -4.40 17.51 9.61
CA LEU A 484 -3.27 18.15 8.94
C LEU A 484 -3.73 18.90 7.68
N HIS A 485 -4.49 18.23 6.80
CA HIS A 485 -4.72 18.74 5.45
C HIS A 485 -5.96 19.63 5.31
N ALA A 486 -7.01 19.43 6.11
CA ALA A 486 -8.25 20.22 6.04
C ALA A 486 -8.50 21.09 7.27
N LYS A 487 -8.23 20.60 8.48
CA LYS A 487 -8.38 21.39 9.73
C LYS A 487 -7.13 22.20 10.10
N ARG A 488 -6.09 22.13 9.27
CA ARG A 488 -4.84 22.91 9.38
C ARG A 488 -4.10 22.71 10.70
N TRP A 489 -4.14 21.51 11.26
CA TRP A 489 -3.35 21.16 12.43
C TRP A 489 -1.86 21.28 12.13
N GLY A 490 -1.09 21.74 13.12
CA GLY A 490 0.37 21.66 13.07
C GLY A 490 0.85 20.21 13.28
N ARG A 491 2.08 19.93 12.82
CA ARG A 491 2.71 18.60 12.96
C ARG A 491 2.74 18.11 14.40
N GLU A 492 3.13 18.97 15.34
CA GLU A 492 3.20 18.60 16.77
C GLU A 492 1.83 18.26 17.35
N GLN A 493 0.81 19.06 17.03
CA GLN A 493 -0.56 18.79 17.48
C GLN A 493 -1.06 17.42 16.99
N ALA A 494 -0.76 17.06 15.74
CA ALA A 494 -1.07 15.74 15.19
C ALA A 494 -0.36 14.61 15.95
N ILE A 495 0.93 14.77 16.26
CA ILE A 495 1.71 13.80 17.03
C ILE A 495 1.15 13.64 18.44
N GLU A 496 0.93 14.74 19.16
CA GLU A 496 0.40 14.73 20.53
C GLU A 496 -0.98 14.08 20.60
N PHE A 497 -1.87 14.43 19.67
CA PHE A 497 -3.18 13.78 19.57
C PHE A 497 -3.04 12.28 19.40
N PHE A 498 -2.22 11.84 18.44
CA PHE A 498 -2.08 10.43 18.11
C PHE A 498 -1.51 9.65 19.30
N VAL A 499 -0.42 10.13 19.91
CA VAL A 499 0.21 9.51 21.10
C VAL A 499 -0.80 9.45 22.24
N ALA A 500 -1.48 10.55 22.57
CA ALA A 500 -2.40 10.62 23.70
C ALA A 500 -3.64 9.72 23.54
N ARG A 501 -4.09 9.52 22.29
CA ARG A 501 -5.31 8.76 21.99
C ARG A 501 -5.03 7.28 21.74
N ASN A 502 -3.90 6.92 21.14
CA ASN A 502 -3.58 5.51 20.85
C ASN A 502 -2.69 4.85 21.91
N GLY A 503 -1.80 5.61 22.53
CA GLY A 503 -0.76 5.09 23.41
C GLY A 503 0.47 4.53 22.70
N SER A 504 0.62 4.78 21.39
CA SER A 504 1.83 4.48 20.61
C SER A 504 3.02 5.30 21.08
N LYS A 505 4.23 4.81 20.76
CA LYS A 505 5.46 5.56 21.04
C LYS A 505 5.54 6.79 20.15
N ARG A 506 6.12 7.87 20.69
CA ARG A 506 6.28 9.12 19.96
C ARG A 506 7.12 8.98 18.70
N GLU A 507 8.23 8.26 18.74
CA GLU A 507 9.12 8.05 17.57
C GLU A 507 8.37 7.36 16.41
N GLU A 508 7.54 6.37 16.71
CA GLU A 508 6.69 5.68 15.73
C GLU A 508 5.67 6.65 15.11
N VAL A 509 4.97 7.40 15.96
CA VAL A 509 3.96 8.39 15.54
C VAL A 509 4.59 9.50 14.70
N GLU A 510 5.79 9.97 15.03
CA GLU A 510 6.49 11.00 14.27
C GLU A 510 6.75 10.57 12.83
N GLY A 511 7.24 9.34 12.62
CA GLY A 511 7.44 8.80 11.27
C GLY A 511 6.13 8.67 10.48
N GLU A 512 5.05 8.29 11.16
CA GLU A 512 3.73 8.16 10.57
C GLU A 512 3.09 9.50 10.20
N VAL A 513 3.17 10.50 11.08
CA VAL A 513 2.70 11.86 10.78
C VAL A 513 3.46 12.45 9.60
N ASP A 514 4.77 12.23 9.52
CA ASP A 514 5.58 12.65 8.38
C ASP A 514 5.14 11.95 7.09
N ARG A 515 4.78 10.66 7.16
CA ARG A 515 4.19 9.93 6.03
C ARG A 515 2.85 10.52 5.61
N TYR A 516 1.96 10.88 6.54
CA TYR A 516 0.67 11.47 6.20
C TYR A 516 0.83 12.82 5.48
N CYS A 517 1.82 13.62 5.90
CA CYS A 517 2.16 14.87 5.21
C CYS A 517 2.67 14.67 3.78
N ALA A 518 3.32 13.54 3.50
CA ALA A 518 3.81 13.17 2.19
C ALA A 518 2.74 12.48 1.32
N TRP A 519 1.81 11.72 1.90
CA TRP A 519 0.79 10.92 1.19
C TRP A 519 -0.64 11.29 1.66
N PRO A 520 -1.13 12.51 1.36
CA PRO A 520 -2.40 12.98 1.90
C PRO A 520 -3.57 12.08 1.50
N GLY A 521 -4.39 11.69 2.46
CA GLY A 521 -5.59 10.86 2.25
C GLY A 521 -5.34 9.36 2.34
N GLN A 522 -4.12 8.87 2.09
CA GLN A 522 -3.80 7.43 2.07
C GLN A 522 -4.11 6.77 3.43
N ALA A 523 -3.78 7.46 4.52
CA ALA A 523 -3.97 6.97 5.88
C ALA A 523 -5.45 6.76 6.24
N CYS A 524 -6.37 7.47 5.57
CA CYS A 524 -7.81 7.32 5.79
C CYS A 524 -8.35 6.01 5.21
N GLY A 525 -7.73 5.45 4.17
CA GLY A 525 -8.25 4.28 3.44
C GLY A 525 -8.42 3.04 4.32
N TYR A 526 -7.52 2.82 5.28
CA TYR A 526 -7.52 1.65 6.17
C TYR A 526 -8.87 1.46 6.88
N LYS A 527 -9.19 2.42 7.76
CA LYS A 527 -10.35 2.28 8.64
C LYS A 527 -11.65 2.60 7.91
N VAL A 528 -11.62 3.47 6.90
CA VAL A 528 -12.73 3.66 5.96
C VAL A 528 -13.12 2.36 5.28
N GLY A 529 -12.15 1.60 4.77
CA GLY A 529 -12.40 0.33 4.09
C GLY A 529 -12.92 -0.74 5.04
N HIS A 530 -12.31 -0.86 6.22
CA HIS A 530 -12.78 -1.77 7.28
C HIS A 530 -14.24 -1.52 7.63
N SER A 531 -14.58 -0.26 7.92
CA SER A 531 -15.93 0.12 8.33
C SER A 531 -16.95 -0.10 7.21
N GLU A 532 -16.56 0.06 5.94
CA GLU A 532 -17.44 -0.26 4.82
C GLU A 532 -17.67 -1.77 4.65
N ILE A 533 -16.63 -2.60 4.74
CA ILE A 533 -16.79 -4.07 4.70
C ILE A 533 -17.67 -4.54 5.86
N ALA A 534 -17.46 -4.03 7.07
CA ALA A 534 -18.28 -4.34 8.23
C ALA A 534 -19.75 -3.91 8.04
N ARG A 535 -19.99 -2.72 7.48
CA ARG A 535 -21.34 -2.23 7.15
C ARG A 535 -22.02 -3.11 6.10
N LEU A 536 -21.31 -3.52 5.05
CA LEU A 536 -21.82 -4.40 4.01
C LEU A 536 -22.12 -5.81 4.56
N ARG A 537 -21.29 -6.32 5.47
CA ARG A 537 -21.55 -7.57 6.21
C ARG A 537 -22.83 -7.49 7.02
N ALA A 538 -22.99 -6.41 7.79
CA ALA A 538 -24.19 -6.18 8.60
C ALA A 538 -25.45 -6.09 7.73
N LYS A 539 -25.37 -5.39 6.59
CA LYS A 539 -26.44 -5.33 5.57
C LYS A 539 -26.78 -6.74 5.07
N ALA A 540 -25.79 -7.50 4.61
CA ALA A 540 -26.01 -8.85 4.09
C ALA A 540 -26.63 -9.80 5.13
N SER A 541 -26.16 -9.73 6.38
CA SER A 541 -26.72 -10.50 7.51
C SER A 541 -28.18 -10.14 7.78
N ALA A 542 -28.52 -8.85 7.86
CA ALA A 542 -29.89 -8.40 8.05
C ALA A 542 -30.81 -8.82 6.89
N GLU A 543 -30.31 -8.75 5.66
CA GLU A 543 -31.08 -9.04 4.46
C GLU A 543 -31.31 -10.53 4.19
N LEU A 544 -30.37 -11.39 4.58
CA LEU A 544 -30.46 -12.85 4.41
C LEU A 544 -31.02 -13.57 5.63
N GLY A 545 -30.97 -12.94 6.81
CA GLY A 545 -31.49 -13.52 8.06
C GLY A 545 -30.90 -14.91 8.32
N ALA A 546 -31.76 -15.91 8.47
CA ALA A 546 -31.34 -17.30 8.71
C ALA A 546 -30.53 -17.93 7.56
N ALA A 547 -30.59 -17.37 6.34
CA ALA A 547 -29.82 -17.83 5.19
C ALA A 547 -28.40 -17.23 5.12
N TYR A 548 -28.04 -16.32 6.03
CA TYR A 548 -26.71 -15.72 6.07
C TYR A 548 -25.65 -16.77 6.45
N ASP A 549 -24.60 -16.91 5.63
CA ASP A 549 -23.37 -17.65 5.94
C ASP A 549 -22.18 -16.69 5.87
N LEU A 550 -21.41 -16.60 6.96
CA LEU A 550 -20.19 -15.80 7.04
C LEU A 550 -19.18 -16.18 5.96
N ARG A 551 -19.02 -17.48 5.70
CA ARG A 551 -18.08 -17.99 4.71
C ARG A 551 -18.45 -17.55 3.31
N ALA A 552 -19.74 -17.58 3.00
CA ALA A 552 -20.25 -17.13 1.71
C ALA A 552 -20.10 -15.61 1.52
N PHE A 553 -20.30 -14.82 2.58
CA PHE A 553 -20.04 -13.38 2.54
C PHE A 553 -18.55 -13.08 2.31
N ASN A 554 -17.66 -13.69 3.09
CA ASN A 554 -16.22 -13.48 2.96
C ASN A 554 -15.72 -13.90 1.57
N ASP A 555 -16.18 -15.05 1.05
CA ASP A 555 -15.93 -15.48 -0.33
C ASP A 555 -16.39 -14.43 -1.36
N ALA A 556 -17.57 -13.83 -1.18
CA ALA A 556 -18.07 -12.81 -2.09
C ALA A 556 -17.21 -11.55 -2.11
N VAL A 557 -16.60 -11.18 -0.97
CA VAL A 557 -15.65 -10.07 -0.87
C VAL A 557 -14.35 -10.42 -1.61
N VAL A 558 -13.63 -11.48 -1.17
CA VAL A 558 -12.28 -11.77 -1.70
C VAL A 558 -12.29 -12.24 -3.16
N ARG A 559 -13.33 -12.96 -3.59
CA ARG A 559 -13.45 -13.39 -5.00
C ARG A 559 -13.89 -12.27 -5.94
N GLY A 560 -14.47 -11.18 -5.40
CA GLY A 560 -14.65 -9.95 -6.15
C GLY A 560 -13.33 -9.26 -6.49
N GLY A 561 -12.29 -9.57 -5.71
CA GLY A 561 -10.94 -9.00 -5.78
C GLY A 561 -10.89 -7.53 -5.44
N ASN A 562 -9.68 -7.00 -5.48
CA ASN A 562 -9.39 -5.61 -5.16
C ASN A 562 -10.27 -4.65 -5.98
N ALA A 563 -11.08 -3.81 -5.33
CA ALA A 563 -12.05 -2.96 -6.00
C ALA A 563 -12.31 -1.66 -5.23
N PRO A 564 -12.70 -0.56 -5.92
CA PRO A 564 -13.29 0.61 -5.28
C PRO A 564 -14.51 0.23 -4.42
N LEU A 565 -14.72 0.94 -3.31
CA LEU A 565 -15.78 0.62 -2.36
C LEU A 565 -17.19 0.72 -2.97
N ASP A 566 -17.40 1.61 -3.93
CA ASP A 566 -18.66 1.72 -4.66
C ASP A 566 -18.94 0.47 -5.52
N VAL A 567 -17.89 -0.14 -6.08
CA VAL A 567 -18.00 -1.40 -6.83
C VAL A 567 -18.12 -2.59 -5.89
N LEU A 568 -17.40 -2.60 -4.76
CA LEU A 568 -17.55 -3.62 -3.72
C LEU A 568 -19.00 -3.69 -3.23
N ALA A 569 -19.63 -2.55 -2.96
CA ALA A 569 -21.03 -2.49 -2.54
C ALA A 569 -21.96 -3.16 -3.57
N LYS A 570 -21.76 -2.90 -4.87
CA LYS A 570 -22.52 -3.57 -5.95
C LYS A 570 -22.25 -5.07 -6.00
N THR A 571 -21.02 -5.51 -5.76
CA THR A 571 -20.65 -6.93 -5.69
C THR A 571 -21.38 -7.64 -4.55
N ILE A 572 -21.45 -7.03 -3.37
CA ILE A 572 -22.21 -7.58 -2.24
C ILE A 572 -23.71 -7.59 -2.51
N ASP A 573 -24.26 -6.55 -3.15
CA ASP A 573 -25.68 -6.53 -3.53
C ASP A 573 -26.04 -7.67 -4.50
N ARG A 574 -25.15 -7.95 -5.47
CA ARG A 574 -25.30 -9.09 -6.38
C ARG A 574 -25.23 -10.42 -5.64
N TYR A 575 -24.33 -10.56 -4.66
CA TYR A 575 -24.25 -11.73 -3.79
C TYR A 575 -25.55 -11.94 -3.00
N VAL A 576 -26.06 -10.91 -2.32
CA VAL A 576 -27.30 -10.99 -1.53
C VAL A 576 -28.49 -11.37 -2.41
N ALA A 577 -28.63 -10.75 -3.58
CA ALA A 577 -29.68 -11.08 -4.53
C ALA A 577 -29.61 -12.55 -4.99
N SER A 578 -28.41 -13.05 -5.29
CA SER A 578 -28.19 -14.44 -5.70
C SER A 578 -28.42 -15.44 -4.56
N ALA A 579 -28.10 -15.07 -3.32
CA ALA A 579 -28.34 -15.89 -2.15
C ALA A 579 -29.83 -15.99 -1.80
N ARG A 580 -30.61 -14.93 -2.01
CA ARG A 580 -32.09 -14.96 -1.83
C ARG A 580 -32.84 -15.77 -2.88
N ALA A 581 -32.25 -15.92 -4.07
CA ALA A 581 -32.86 -16.66 -5.16
C ALA A 581 -32.65 -18.18 -5.06
N ARG A 582 -31.76 -18.62 -4.16
CA ARG A 582 -31.53 -20.04 -3.81
C ARG A 582 -32.42 -20.42 -2.65
#